data_AF-A0A1G0M0Q2-F1
#
_entry.id   AF-A0A1G0M0Q2-F1
#
_cell.length_a   1.000
_cell.length_b   1.000
_cell.length_c   1.000
_cell.angle_alpha   90.00
_cell.angle_beta   90.00
_cell.angle_gamma   90.00
#
_symmetry.space_group_name_H-M   'P 1'
#
loop_
_entity.id
_entity.type
_entity.pdbx_description
1 polymer ?
#
loop_
_entity_poly.entity_id
_entity_poly.type
_entity_poly.pdbx_seq_one_letter_code
_entity_poly.pdbx_strand_id
1 'polypeptide(L)'
;MNNILLITDVARLGNVFGRLTDDSTVRLRIANNLEKGGEEIAIDKPDVVFVQTHLSGLSAEILIMHLKKQLGRKRSRFVLLAAPGQVNDAILAPYQGWLNTSLEDDRLLDDLRFLLNTFTSKGKKSAEVIKQENIAVDVDRSASSPLPEEVTTPVLVEPVEVTLPELILATKDSEPVTAPAPTDENVPDDQGISYPPRPRLTTVYSEFNSSFDAAVSSTPEPESLGQSASARDNNWLGGGLAPEQVAPKRSKGLTFLLWLAPVALAVIVMTMLQHRESQQSSPTPTVSAKSAVTPEKAPATTLTNLSSVVSRKPVLKPVSTNLKAPSKIAGDSGAQNNDKAVIVAITGNREAKKNSVTSHAVSRPTRLPDFIPRGGLDKSYSDTNPGWERYTSSEVEYRVYREKEQIKAIQVIALGGISISNVFLNSVFRQLGKNTLFTLDSLESKEGYRIERGHIADNLKVVYYRDEKGKRLRAFVLTWN
;
A
#
# COMPACT_ATOMS: atom_id res chain seq x y z
N MET A 1 -3.87 -32.20 -18.39
CA MET A 1 -3.43 -31.75 -17.05
C MET A 1 -3.58 -30.25 -17.03
N ASN A 2 -4.31 -29.69 -16.08
CA ASN A 2 -4.57 -28.26 -16.02
C ASN A 2 -3.44 -27.57 -15.27
N ASN A 3 -2.75 -26.64 -15.93
CA ASN A 3 -1.68 -25.87 -15.29
C ASN A 3 -2.29 -24.66 -14.57
N ILE A 4 -2.25 -24.67 -13.25
CA ILE A 4 -2.81 -23.63 -12.40
C ILE A 4 -1.68 -22.86 -11.70
N LEU A 5 -1.77 -21.54 -11.70
CA LEU A 5 -0.90 -20.66 -10.93
C LEU A 5 -1.73 -19.89 -9.90
N LEU A 6 -1.36 -20.00 -8.63
CA LEU A 6 -1.90 -19.21 -7.53
C LEU A 6 -0.89 -18.11 -7.15
N ILE A 7 -1.33 -16.86 -7.16
CA ILE A 7 -0.52 -15.71 -6.71
C ILE A 7 -1.23 -15.05 -5.51
N THR A 8 -0.72 -15.30 -4.31
CA THR A 8 -1.33 -14.82 -3.04
C THR A 8 -0.28 -14.65 -1.94
N ASP A 9 -0.41 -13.62 -1.12
CA ASP A 9 0.42 -13.46 0.09
C ASP A 9 -0.25 -14.05 1.36
N VAL A 10 -1.46 -14.59 1.22
CA VAL A 10 -2.23 -15.19 2.32
C VAL A 10 -1.90 -16.67 2.46
N ALA A 11 -1.23 -17.03 3.55
CA ALA A 11 -0.83 -18.41 3.85
C ALA A 11 -2.02 -19.40 3.85
N ARG A 12 -3.18 -18.98 4.38
CA ARG A 12 -4.41 -19.79 4.40
C ARG A 12 -4.81 -20.27 3.00
N LEU A 13 -4.77 -19.39 2.00
CA LEU A 13 -5.12 -19.75 0.62
C LEU A 13 -4.11 -20.72 0.01
N GLY A 14 -2.83 -20.59 0.36
CA GLY A 14 -1.81 -21.57 -0.03
C GLY A 14 -2.12 -22.98 0.49
N ASN A 15 -2.56 -23.09 1.75
CA ASN A 15 -2.92 -24.38 2.36
C ASN A 15 -4.17 -24.99 1.73
N VAL A 16 -5.22 -24.19 1.47
CA VAL A 16 -6.47 -24.67 0.85
C VAL A 16 -6.21 -25.16 -0.58
N PHE A 17 -5.48 -24.38 -1.39
CA PHE A 17 -5.13 -24.78 -2.75
C PHE A 17 -4.15 -25.96 -2.76
N GLY A 18 -3.28 -26.08 -1.76
CA GLY A 18 -2.40 -27.24 -1.59
C GLY A 18 -3.16 -28.56 -1.56
N ARG A 19 -4.39 -28.60 -1.03
CA ARG A 19 -5.22 -29.81 -1.05
C ARG A 19 -5.65 -30.24 -2.46
N LEU A 20 -5.54 -29.39 -3.48
CA LEU A 20 -5.78 -29.78 -4.88
C LEU A 20 -4.60 -30.46 -5.55
N THR A 21 -3.40 -30.46 -4.95
CA THR A 21 -2.26 -31.20 -5.54
C THR A 21 -2.45 -32.71 -5.47
N ASP A 22 -3.35 -33.18 -4.61
CA ASP A 22 -3.70 -34.59 -4.50
C ASP A 22 -4.44 -35.08 -5.76
N ASP A 23 -5.06 -34.17 -6.51
CA ASP A 23 -5.71 -34.48 -7.78
C ASP A 23 -4.68 -34.57 -8.91
N SER A 24 -4.43 -35.79 -9.41
CA SER A 24 -3.48 -36.08 -10.50
C SER A 24 -3.73 -35.33 -11.81
N THR A 25 -4.90 -34.69 -11.96
CA THR A 25 -5.28 -33.93 -13.15
C THR A 25 -4.80 -32.48 -13.13
N VAL A 26 -4.36 -31.97 -11.97
CA VAL A 26 -4.02 -30.57 -11.74
C VAL A 26 -2.55 -30.42 -11.41
N ARG A 27 -1.89 -29.48 -12.07
CA ARG A 27 -0.54 -29.05 -11.73
C ARG A 27 -0.62 -27.65 -11.12
N LEU A 28 -0.57 -27.59 -9.80
CA LEU A 28 -0.61 -26.33 -9.06
C LEU A 28 0.80 -25.78 -8.82
N ARG A 29 0.97 -24.48 -9.05
CA ARG A 29 2.15 -23.71 -8.65
C ARG A 29 1.72 -22.52 -7.80
N ILE A 30 2.49 -22.21 -6.76
CA ILE A 30 2.16 -21.17 -5.79
C ILE A 30 3.28 -20.13 -5.75
N ALA A 31 2.91 -18.87 -6.00
CA ALA A 31 3.78 -17.71 -5.86
C ALA A 31 3.24 -16.78 -4.77
N ASN A 32 4.14 -16.31 -3.90
CA ASN A 32 3.80 -15.44 -2.77
C ASN A 32 3.88 -13.93 -3.08
N ASN A 33 4.34 -13.59 -4.28
CA ASN A 33 4.48 -12.21 -4.73
C ASN A 33 4.37 -12.15 -6.27
N LEU A 34 4.25 -10.93 -6.81
CA LEU A 34 4.07 -10.73 -8.23
C LEU A 34 5.32 -11.07 -9.06
N GLU A 35 6.52 -10.79 -8.53
CA GLU A 35 7.80 -11.02 -9.21
C GLU A 35 8.00 -12.52 -9.48
N LYS A 36 7.88 -13.33 -8.42
CA LYS A 36 7.90 -14.79 -8.49
C LYS A 36 6.76 -15.33 -9.35
N GLY A 37 5.56 -14.74 -9.26
CA GLY A 37 4.44 -15.11 -10.13
C GLY A 37 4.77 -14.88 -11.61
N GLY A 38 5.53 -13.83 -11.93
CA GLY A 38 6.02 -13.56 -13.27
C GLY A 38 7.10 -14.53 -13.74
N GLU A 39 8.05 -14.88 -12.87
CA GLU A 39 9.04 -15.93 -13.13
C GLU A 39 8.37 -17.27 -13.45
N GLU A 40 7.35 -17.66 -12.67
CA GLU A 40 6.59 -18.89 -12.90
C GLU A 40 5.85 -18.87 -14.25
N ILE A 41 5.28 -17.71 -14.65
CA ILE A 41 4.63 -17.53 -15.95
C ILE A 41 5.64 -17.64 -17.09
N ALA A 42 6.85 -17.11 -16.89
CA ALA A 42 7.92 -17.16 -17.89
C ALA A 42 8.44 -18.59 -18.09
N ILE A 43 8.56 -19.37 -17.01
CA ILE A 43 8.97 -20.78 -17.05
C ILE A 43 7.94 -21.62 -17.79
N ASP A 44 6.68 -21.53 -17.40
CA ASP A 44 5.59 -22.28 -18.03
C ASP A 44 4.30 -21.47 -17.96
N LYS A 45 3.59 -21.37 -19.08
CA LYS A 45 2.43 -20.50 -19.16
C LYS A 45 1.21 -21.20 -18.58
N PRO A 46 0.62 -20.74 -17.46
CA PRO A 46 -0.54 -21.38 -16.86
C PRO A 46 -1.80 -21.25 -17.73
N ASP A 47 -2.74 -22.17 -17.59
CA ASP A 47 -4.05 -22.10 -18.25
C ASP A 47 -5.04 -21.28 -17.42
N VAL A 48 -4.91 -21.34 -16.09
CA VAL A 48 -5.70 -20.56 -15.12
C VAL A 48 -4.77 -19.90 -14.10
N VAL A 49 -4.99 -18.61 -13.84
CA VAL A 49 -4.27 -17.82 -12.85
C VAL A 49 -5.26 -17.28 -11.82
N PHE A 50 -5.04 -17.61 -10.56
CA PHE A 50 -5.77 -17.07 -9.42
C PHE A 50 -4.96 -15.93 -8.80
N VAL A 51 -5.57 -14.76 -8.65
CA VAL A 51 -4.90 -13.55 -8.18
C VAL A 51 -5.71 -12.89 -7.07
N GLN A 52 -5.06 -12.51 -5.98
CA GLN A 52 -5.65 -11.75 -4.89
C GLN A 52 -5.95 -10.30 -5.27
N THR A 53 -7.01 -9.70 -4.71
CA THR A 53 -7.43 -8.31 -5.01
C THR A 53 -6.32 -7.28 -4.79
N HIS A 54 -5.51 -7.48 -3.75
CA HIS A 54 -4.38 -6.63 -3.41
C HIS A 54 -3.15 -7.50 -3.19
N LEU A 55 -2.09 -7.24 -3.94
CA LEU A 55 -0.83 -7.96 -3.80
C LEU A 55 0.33 -6.96 -3.86
N SER A 56 1.13 -6.89 -2.80
CA SER A 56 2.24 -5.93 -2.68
C SER A 56 1.84 -4.47 -2.95
N GLY A 57 0.63 -4.08 -2.53
CA GLY A 57 0.12 -2.71 -2.69
C GLY A 57 -0.44 -2.39 -4.09
N LEU A 58 -0.41 -3.33 -5.03
CA LEU A 58 -1.02 -3.18 -6.35
C LEU A 58 -2.47 -3.65 -6.31
N SER A 59 -3.34 -2.93 -7.02
CA SER A 59 -4.74 -3.31 -7.21
C SER A 59 -4.90 -4.40 -8.27
N ALA A 60 -6.00 -5.14 -8.18
CA ALA A 60 -6.40 -6.18 -9.14
C ALA A 60 -6.29 -5.74 -10.61
N GLU A 61 -6.67 -4.49 -10.93
CA GLU A 61 -6.60 -3.96 -12.30
C GLU A 61 -5.16 -3.84 -12.81
N ILE A 62 -4.25 -3.34 -11.96
CA ILE A 62 -2.83 -3.22 -12.30
C ILE A 62 -2.20 -4.60 -12.40
N LEU A 63 -2.57 -5.52 -11.49
CA LEU A 63 -2.10 -6.90 -11.50
C LEU A 63 -2.44 -7.61 -12.81
N ILE A 64 -3.70 -7.58 -13.24
CA ILE A 64 -4.09 -8.26 -14.48
C ILE A 64 -3.42 -7.65 -15.71
N MET A 65 -3.22 -6.32 -15.73
CA MET A 65 -2.50 -5.65 -16.82
C MET A 65 -1.05 -6.14 -16.89
N HIS A 66 -0.35 -6.23 -15.76
CA HIS A 66 1.03 -6.71 -15.70
C HIS A 66 1.15 -8.18 -16.10
N LEU A 67 0.26 -9.03 -15.58
CA LEU A 67 0.26 -10.47 -15.88
C LEU A 67 -0.07 -10.74 -17.36
N LYS A 68 -1.04 -10.02 -17.94
CA LYS A 68 -1.36 -10.11 -19.38
C LYS A 68 -0.16 -9.72 -20.25
N LYS A 69 0.59 -8.69 -19.85
CA LYS A 69 1.82 -8.28 -20.56
C LYS A 69 2.85 -9.41 -20.58
N GLN A 70 3.02 -10.14 -19.47
CA GLN A 70 3.98 -11.24 -19.39
C GLN A 70 3.53 -12.52 -20.10
N LEU A 71 2.24 -12.83 -20.10
CA LEU A 71 1.68 -14.01 -20.78
C LEU A 71 1.77 -13.92 -22.32
N GLY A 72 1.82 -12.70 -22.87
CA GLY A 72 1.93 -12.45 -24.30
C GLY A 72 0.68 -12.91 -25.05
N ARG A 73 0.86 -13.77 -26.07
CA ARG A 73 -0.24 -14.22 -26.95
C ARG A 73 -1.06 -15.40 -26.38
N LYS A 74 -0.62 -16.07 -25.30
CA LYS A 74 -1.36 -17.22 -24.75
C LYS A 74 -2.60 -16.71 -24.01
N ARG A 75 -3.74 -17.37 -24.23
CA ARG A 75 -5.00 -17.08 -23.54
C ARG A 75 -5.04 -17.84 -22.21
N SER A 76 -4.63 -17.19 -21.14
CA SER A 76 -4.86 -17.68 -19.77
C SER A 76 -6.14 -17.07 -19.21
N ARG A 77 -6.85 -17.83 -18.38
CA ARG A 77 -8.02 -17.35 -17.65
C ARG A 77 -7.59 -16.82 -16.30
N PHE A 78 -8.13 -15.68 -15.90
CA PHE A 78 -7.88 -15.02 -14.63
C PHE A 78 -9.11 -15.14 -13.74
N VAL A 79 -8.89 -15.55 -12.50
CA VAL A 79 -9.90 -15.62 -11.44
C VAL A 79 -9.46 -14.74 -10.28
N LEU A 80 -10.34 -13.85 -9.85
CA LEU A 80 -10.06 -12.94 -8.74
C LEU A 80 -10.38 -13.61 -7.40
N LEU A 81 -9.47 -13.52 -6.43
CA LEU A 81 -9.68 -13.95 -5.05
C LEU A 81 -10.02 -12.71 -4.21
N ALA A 82 -11.28 -12.56 -3.82
CA ALA A 82 -11.79 -11.38 -3.13
C ALA A 82 -12.79 -11.75 -2.03
N ALA A 83 -12.97 -10.87 -1.04
CA ALA A 83 -14.13 -10.92 -0.14
C ALA A 83 -15.33 -10.19 -0.80
N PRO A 84 -16.59 -10.52 -0.45
CA PRO A 84 -17.78 -9.99 -1.15
C PRO A 84 -17.90 -8.46 -1.10
N GLY A 85 -17.32 -7.80 -0.09
CA GLY A 85 -17.30 -6.33 0.01
C GLY A 85 -16.19 -5.63 -0.80
N GLN A 86 -15.28 -6.38 -1.42
CA GLN A 86 -14.13 -5.81 -2.16
C GLN A 86 -14.31 -5.83 -3.68
N VAL A 87 -15.37 -6.47 -4.16
CA VAL A 87 -15.63 -6.65 -5.59
C VAL A 87 -16.71 -5.68 -6.07
N ASN A 88 -16.44 -5.09 -7.22
CA ASN A 88 -17.37 -4.26 -7.98
C ASN A 88 -17.39 -4.80 -9.41
N ASP A 89 -18.49 -4.65 -10.13
CA ASP A 89 -18.68 -5.10 -11.51
C ASP A 89 -17.57 -4.58 -12.44
N ALA A 90 -17.08 -3.36 -12.20
CA ALA A 90 -15.96 -2.79 -12.94
C ALA A 90 -14.66 -3.59 -12.79
N ILE A 91 -14.36 -4.05 -11.57
CA ILE A 91 -13.17 -4.83 -11.25
C ILE A 91 -13.33 -6.26 -11.79
N LEU A 92 -14.56 -6.79 -11.83
CA LEU A 92 -14.85 -8.15 -12.30
C LEU A 92 -14.83 -8.28 -13.82
N ALA A 93 -15.18 -7.24 -14.57
CA ALA A 93 -15.22 -7.23 -16.04
C ALA A 93 -13.97 -7.83 -16.74
N PRO A 94 -12.71 -7.56 -16.30
CA PRO A 94 -11.53 -8.17 -16.92
C PRO A 94 -11.25 -9.63 -16.51
N TYR A 95 -11.92 -10.16 -15.48
CA TYR A 95 -11.76 -11.51 -14.95
C TYR A 95 -12.85 -12.45 -15.50
N GLN A 96 -12.55 -13.75 -15.55
CA GLN A 96 -13.52 -14.76 -16.00
C GLN A 96 -14.41 -15.29 -14.88
N GLY A 97 -14.04 -15.00 -13.63
CA GLY A 97 -14.77 -15.37 -12.43
C GLY A 97 -14.08 -14.81 -11.19
N TRP A 98 -14.72 -15.00 -10.04
CA TRP A 98 -14.16 -14.66 -8.74
C TRP A 98 -14.46 -15.77 -7.74
N LEU A 99 -13.66 -15.84 -6.69
CA LEU A 99 -13.78 -16.82 -5.62
C LEU A 99 -13.85 -16.07 -4.29
N ASN A 100 -14.86 -16.40 -3.47
CA ASN A 100 -15.08 -15.73 -2.20
C ASN A 100 -14.14 -16.25 -1.11
N THR A 101 -13.13 -15.47 -0.78
CA THR A 101 -12.12 -15.81 0.24
C THR A 101 -12.62 -15.77 1.69
N SER A 102 -13.79 -15.19 1.96
CA SER A 102 -14.37 -15.14 3.30
C SER A 102 -15.09 -16.43 3.71
N LEU A 103 -15.31 -17.36 2.78
CA LEU A 103 -15.89 -18.67 3.06
C LEU A 103 -14.92 -19.54 3.86
N GLU A 104 -15.45 -20.54 4.57
CA GLU A 104 -14.66 -21.58 5.23
C GLU A 104 -13.86 -22.43 4.22
N ASP A 105 -12.78 -23.08 4.68
CA ASP A 105 -11.82 -23.76 3.82
C ASP A 105 -12.47 -24.85 2.94
N ASP A 106 -13.41 -25.63 3.50
CA ASP A 106 -14.04 -26.73 2.78
C ASP A 106 -15.00 -26.21 1.69
N ARG A 107 -15.80 -25.19 2.00
CA ARG A 107 -16.67 -24.54 1.00
C ARG A 107 -15.89 -23.81 -0.08
N LEU A 108 -14.79 -23.15 0.29
CA LEU A 108 -13.89 -22.50 -0.64
C LEU A 108 -13.30 -23.51 -1.64
N LEU A 109 -12.96 -24.71 -1.14
CA LEU A 109 -12.41 -25.79 -1.94
C LEU A 109 -13.47 -26.36 -2.90
N ASP A 110 -14.71 -26.55 -2.43
CA ASP A 110 -15.82 -27.00 -3.28
C ASP A 110 -16.14 -25.99 -4.39
N ASP A 111 -16.21 -24.69 -4.08
CA ASP A 111 -16.39 -23.63 -5.07
C ASP A 111 -15.23 -23.61 -6.09
N LEU A 112 -14.00 -23.83 -5.62
CA LEU A 112 -12.81 -23.91 -6.47
C LEU A 112 -12.88 -25.11 -7.44
N ARG A 113 -13.27 -26.29 -6.95
CA ARG A 113 -13.49 -27.48 -7.79
C ARG A 113 -14.59 -27.23 -8.84
N PHE A 114 -15.70 -26.64 -8.44
CA PHE A 114 -16.79 -26.28 -9.35
C PHE A 114 -16.31 -25.32 -10.45
N LEU A 115 -15.54 -24.30 -10.09
CA LEU A 115 -14.98 -23.32 -11.01
C LEU A 115 -14.01 -23.96 -12.01
N LEU A 116 -13.13 -24.85 -11.55
CA LEU A 116 -12.21 -25.61 -12.41
C LEU A 116 -12.94 -26.56 -13.36
N ASN A 117 -14.00 -27.24 -12.89
CA ASN A 117 -14.85 -28.08 -13.74
C ASN A 117 -15.61 -27.27 -14.80
N THR A 118 -16.01 -26.03 -14.48
CA THR A 118 -16.62 -25.10 -15.44
C THR A 118 -15.63 -24.69 -16.53
N PHE A 119 -14.35 -24.62 -16.20
CA PHE A 119 -13.28 -24.30 -17.14
C PHE A 119 -12.88 -25.45 -18.06
N THR A 120 -13.03 -26.69 -17.62
CA THR A 120 -12.76 -27.88 -18.44
C THR A 120 -13.95 -28.27 -19.33
N SER A 121 -15.18 -28.03 -18.88
CA SER A 121 -16.40 -28.46 -19.59
C SER A 121 -16.76 -27.62 -20.83
N LYS A 122 -16.11 -26.48 -21.05
CA LYS A 122 -16.48 -25.46 -22.07
C LYS A 122 -16.31 -25.87 -23.55
N GLY A 123 -16.11 -27.15 -23.85
CA GLY A 123 -16.17 -27.73 -25.20
C GLY A 123 -17.60 -28.01 -25.71
N LYS A 124 -18.63 -27.99 -24.84
CA LYS A 124 -20.04 -28.12 -25.25
C LYS A 124 -20.82 -26.87 -24.86
N LYS A 125 -21.34 -26.18 -25.87
CA LYS A 125 -22.13 -24.93 -25.79
C LYS A 125 -23.20 -24.99 -24.69
N SER A 126 -23.01 -24.21 -23.64
CA SER A 126 -24.10 -23.60 -22.88
C SER A 126 -23.66 -22.20 -22.46
N ALA A 127 -24.15 -21.22 -23.19
CA ALA A 127 -24.13 -19.82 -22.81
C ALA A 127 -25.46 -19.55 -22.10
N GLU A 128 -25.54 -19.86 -20.82
CA GLU A 128 -26.61 -19.35 -19.97
C GLU A 128 -26.02 -18.95 -18.63
N VAL A 129 -26.28 -17.69 -18.30
CA VAL A 129 -25.57 -16.85 -17.35
C VAL A 129 -25.97 -17.24 -15.93
N ILE A 130 -25.01 -17.68 -15.13
CA ILE A 130 -25.16 -17.75 -13.67
C ILE A 130 -25.14 -16.31 -13.15
N LYS A 131 -26.31 -15.68 -13.08
CA LYS A 131 -26.59 -14.66 -12.07
C LYS A 131 -26.82 -15.44 -10.77
N GLN A 132 -25.89 -15.35 -9.83
CA GLN A 132 -26.12 -15.79 -8.45
C GLN A 132 -27.23 -14.91 -7.87
N GLU A 133 -28.44 -15.45 -7.87
CA GLU A 133 -29.56 -14.90 -7.13
C GLU A 133 -29.29 -15.14 -5.64
N ASN A 134 -29.19 -14.04 -4.89
CA ASN A 134 -29.13 -14.06 -3.43
C ASN A 134 -30.37 -14.77 -2.91
N ILE A 135 -30.20 -16.00 -2.43
CA ILE A 135 -31.23 -16.68 -1.63
C ILE A 135 -31.25 -15.98 -0.27
N ALA A 136 -32.14 -15.01 -0.14
CA ALA A 136 -32.70 -14.64 1.15
C ALA A 136 -33.46 -15.87 1.67
N VAL A 137 -32.89 -16.52 2.70
CA VAL A 137 -33.56 -17.60 3.43
C VAL A 137 -34.65 -16.95 4.27
N ASP A 138 -35.85 -16.95 3.71
CA ASP A 138 -37.11 -16.70 4.37
C ASP A 138 -37.46 -17.96 5.19
N VAL A 139 -37.39 -17.86 6.52
CA VAL A 139 -37.85 -18.90 7.44
C VAL A 139 -39.06 -18.34 8.16
N ASP A 140 -40.24 -18.65 7.64
CA ASP A 140 -41.41 -18.83 8.49
C ASP A 140 -42.42 -19.85 7.92
N ARG A 141 -42.90 -20.70 8.85
CA ARG A 141 -44.25 -21.27 8.92
C ARG A 141 -44.66 -22.48 8.06
N SER A 142 -44.78 -23.67 8.69
CA SER A 142 -46.09 -24.24 9.11
C SER A 142 -46.07 -25.72 9.56
N ALA A 143 -46.51 -25.92 10.81
CA ALA A 143 -47.53 -26.86 11.33
C ALA A 143 -47.42 -28.40 11.12
N SER A 144 -47.43 -29.18 12.22
CA SER A 144 -48.68 -29.79 12.79
C SER A 144 -48.46 -30.76 14.00
N SER A 145 -49.24 -30.49 15.07
CA SER A 145 -49.93 -31.39 16.06
C SER A 145 -49.18 -32.33 17.07
N PRO A 146 -49.83 -32.75 18.19
CA PRO A 146 -50.84 -32.09 19.04
C PRO A 146 -50.64 -32.25 20.59
N LEU A 147 -51.49 -31.50 21.32
CA LEU A 147 -51.96 -31.50 22.73
C LEU A 147 -51.79 -32.75 23.63
N PRO A 148 -51.75 -32.59 24.98
CA PRO A 148 -52.99 -32.40 25.76
C PRO A 148 -52.98 -31.33 26.86
N GLU A 149 -54.21 -31.02 27.27
CA GLU A 149 -54.73 -30.04 28.23
C GLU A 149 -54.17 -30.17 29.65
N GLU A 150 -53.95 -29.04 30.34
CA GLU A 150 -54.52 -28.87 31.69
C GLU A 150 -54.69 -27.38 32.06
N VAL A 151 -55.75 -27.17 32.85
CA VAL A 151 -56.44 -25.94 33.23
C VAL A 151 -55.67 -25.17 34.32
N THR A 152 -55.79 -23.84 34.37
CA THR A 152 -56.18 -23.03 35.56
C THR A 152 -55.68 -21.56 35.50
N THR A 153 -56.64 -20.65 35.22
CA THR A 153 -56.87 -19.22 35.60
C THR A 153 -55.75 -18.16 35.78
N PRO A 154 -56.08 -16.87 35.53
CA PRO A 154 -55.12 -15.77 35.40
C PRO A 154 -54.95 -14.92 36.68
N VAL A 155 -53.73 -14.40 36.90
CA VAL A 155 -53.47 -13.31 37.85
C VAL A 155 -52.85 -12.13 37.10
N LEU A 156 -53.58 -11.02 37.15
CA LEU A 156 -53.24 -9.66 36.73
C LEU A 156 -52.10 -9.13 37.61
N VAL A 157 -50.98 -8.70 37.02
CA VAL A 157 -49.93 -7.93 37.72
C VAL A 157 -49.53 -6.72 36.87
N GLU A 158 -49.67 -5.55 37.48
CA GLU A 158 -49.30 -4.21 37.00
C GLU A 158 -47.79 -4.01 36.83
N PRO A 159 -47.37 -3.03 36.01
CA PRO A 159 -45.96 -2.68 35.81
C PRO A 159 -45.42 -1.84 36.98
N VAL A 160 -44.31 -2.29 37.58
CA VAL A 160 -43.56 -1.54 38.59
C VAL A 160 -42.59 -0.56 37.92
N GLU A 161 -42.80 0.71 38.25
CA GLU A 161 -41.99 1.88 37.94
C GLU A 161 -40.69 1.86 38.78
N VAL A 162 -39.53 2.01 38.14
CA VAL A 162 -38.22 2.02 38.82
C VAL A 162 -37.80 3.46 39.09
N THR A 163 -37.91 3.86 40.35
CA THR A 163 -37.50 5.18 40.87
C THR A 163 -36.04 5.14 41.37
N LEU A 164 -35.25 6.14 40.98
CA LEU A 164 -33.89 6.45 41.44
C LEU A 164 -33.84 6.77 42.94
N PRO A 165 -32.77 6.43 43.68
CA PRO A 165 -32.50 7.01 44.99
C PRO A 165 -31.46 8.15 44.91
N GLU A 166 -31.94 9.32 45.30
CA GLU A 166 -31.19 10.49 45.76
C GLU A 166 -30.66 10.21 47.18
N LEU A 167 -29.37 10.48 47.45
CA LEU A 167 -28.78 10.37 48.79
C LEU A 167 -28.11 11.68 49.19
N ILE A 168 -28.48 12.07 50.41
CA ILE A 168 -28.45 13.39 51.03
C ILE A 168 -27.11 13.71 51.70
N LEU A 169 -26.77 15.00 51.69
CA LEU A 169 -25.77 15.69 52.52
C LEU A 169 -25.97 15.46 54.03
N ALA A 170 -24.90 15.14 54.77
CA ALA A 170 -24.78 15.54 56.18
C ALA A 170 -23.30 15.74 56.59
N THR A 171 -23.00 17.00 56.92
CA THR A 171 -21.82 17.53 57.61
C THR A 171 -21.66 16.98 59.03
N LYS A 172 -20.41 16.67 59.44
CA LYS A 172 -19.97 16.90 60.83
C LYS A 172 -18.45 17.02 60.96
N ASP A 173 -18.04 18.11 61.58
CA ASP A 173 -16.70 18.47 62.02
C ASP A 173 -16.07 17.45 62.97
N SER A 174 -14.75 17.25 62.89
CA SER A 174 -13.85 16.94 64.00
C SER A 174 -12.39 17.18 63.61
N GLU A 175 -11.73 18.02 64.41
CA GLU A 175 -10.34 18.45 64.38
C GLU A 175 -9.30 17.36 64.75
N PRO A 176 -7.98 17.64 64.63
CA PRO A 176 -6.94 16.63 64.47
C PRO A 176 -6.26 16.18 65.78
N VAL A 177 -5.92 14.90 65.88
CA VAL A 177 -5.07 14.36 66.96
C VAL A 177 -3.99 13.44 66.37
N THR A 178 -2.76 13.93 66.45
CA THR A 178 -1.51 13.31 66.91
C THR A 178 -1.16 11.86 66.50
N ALA A 179 0.01 11.74 65.89
CA ALA A 179 0.75 10.53 65.55
C ALA A 179 0.94 9.50 66.69
N PRO A 180 1.18 8.22 66.32
CA PRO A 180 2.38 7.55 66.84
C PRO A 180 3.16 6.75 65.78
N ALA A 181 4.43 6.52 66.13
CA ALA A 181 5.49 5.83 65.40
C ALA A 181 5.29 4.28 65.34
N PRO A 182 6.13 3.53 64.61
CA PRO A 182 5.80 2.21 64.06
C PRO A 182 6.13 1.04 65.00
N THR A 183 5.31 -0.01 64.94
CA THR A 183 5.58 -1.32 65.56
C THR A 183 5.59 -2.41 64.49
N ASP A 184 6.57 -3.29 64.65
CA ASP A 184 6.96 -4.45 63.86
C ASP A 184 5.89 -5.52 63.59
N GLU A 185 6.24 -6.37 62.61
CA GLU A 185 5.92 -7.80 62.50
C GLU A 185 4.45 -8.25 62.30
N ASN A 186 4.12 -8.60 61.05
CA ASN A 186 3.88 -10.00 60.63
C ASN A 186 3.31 -10.02 59.20
N VAL A 187 4.11 -10.47 58.23
CA VAL A 187 3.64 -10.81 56.87
C VAL A 187 3.74 -12.33 56.74
N PRO A 188 2.64 -13.05 56.42
CA PRO A 188 2.68 -14.49 56.25
C PRO A 188 3.33 -14.87 54.90
N ASP A 189 4.16 -15.92 54.96
CA ASP A 189 4.91 -16.51 53.85
C ASP A 189 4.00 -16.89 52.66
N ASP A 190 4.17 -16.18 51.54
CA ASP A 190 3.57 -16.56 50.26
C ASP A 190 4.53 -17.51 49.52
N GLN A 191 4.03 -18.72 49.27
CA GLN A 191 4.78 -19.83 48.69
C GLN A 191 5.18 -19.52 47.24
N GLY A 192 6.48 -19.38 47.02
CA GLY A 192 7.06 -19.05 45.72
C GLY A 192 7.00 -20.19 44.71
N ILE A 193 6.37 -19.93 43.56
CA ILE A 193 6.66 -20.65 42.31
C ILE A 193 7.93 -20.02 41.72
N SER A 194 9.06 -20.71 41.90
CA SER A 194 10.36 -20.33 41.33
C SER A 194 10.36 -20.60 39.82
N TYR A 195 10.35 -19.54 39.02
CA TYR A 195 10.61 -19.64 37.58
C TYR A 195 12.12 -19.49 37.31
N PRO A 196 12.70 -20.26 36.38
CA PRO A 196 14.09 -20.09 36.00
C PRO A 196 14.33 -18.70 35.37
N PRO A 197 15.47 -18.04 35.68
CA PRO A 197 15.76 -16.70 35.20
C PRO A 197 15.87 -16.69 33.67
N ARG A 198 15.02 -15.90 33.02
CA ARG A 198 15.13 -15.65 31.58
C ARG A 198 16.37 -14.78 31.29
N PRO A 199 17.17 -15.11 30.27
CA PRO A 199 18.30 -14.29 29.87
C PRO A 199 17.81 -12.90 29.44
N ARG A 200 18.33 -11.86 30.11
CA ARG A 200 18.04 -10.46 29.75
C ARG A 200 18.76 -10.14 28.45
N LEU A 201 18.00 -9.84 27.40
CA LEU A 201 18.51 -9.28 26.14
C LEU A 201 18.78 -7.78 26.37
N THR A 202 19.93 -7.46 26.96
CA THR A 202 20.33 -6.08 27.31
C THR A 202 21.03 -5.31 26.19
N THR A 203 21.18 -5.87 24.99
CA THR A 203 22.11 -5.33 23.98
C THR A 203 21.48 -4.72 22.73
N VAL A 204 20.14 -4.66 22.60
CA VAL A 204 19.50 -4.23 21.33
C VAL A 204 18.86 -2.83 21.39
N TYR A 205 18.88 -2.14 22.54
CA TYR A 205 18.21 -0.83 22.68
C TYR A 205 19.12 0.39 22.91
N SER A 206 20.45 0.25 22.83
CA SER A 206 21.36 1.34 23.21
C SER A 206 21.90 2.20 22.05
N GLU A 207 21.79 1.79 20.79
CA GLU A 207 22.49 2.48 19.68
C GLU A 207 21.60 3.48 18.91
N PHE A 208 20.27 3.38 19.02
CA PHE A 208 19.36 4.27 18.29
C PHE A 208 19.33 5.70 18.86
N ASN A 209 19.49 5.87 20.18
CA ASN A 209 19.51 7.20 20.80
C ASN A 209 20.86 7.93 20.61
N SER A 210 21.98 7.20 20.48
CA SER A 210 23.30 7.82 20.37
C SER A 210 23.54 8.53 19.03
N SER A 211 22.86 8.10 17.96
CA SER A 211 22.98 8.74 16.65
C SER A 211 22.20 10.06 16.54
N PHE A 212 21.22 10.27 17.42
CA PHE A 212 20.40 11.48 17.43
C PHE A 212 21.05 12.61 18.24
N ASP A 213 21.62 12.32 19.42
CA ASP A 213 22.37 13.32 20.20
C ASP A 213 23.60 13.85 19.45
N ALA A 214 24.27 13.01 18.65
CA ALA A 214 25.37 13.44 17.80
C ALA A 214 24.93 14.39 16.68
N ALA A 215 23.72 14.21 16.13
CA ALA A 215 23.18 15.07 15.07
C ALA A 215 22.73 16.42 15.62
N VAL A 216 22.09 16.46 16.80
CA VAL A 216 21.64 17.69 17.44
C VAL A 216 22.83 18.54 17.94
N SER A 217 23.89 17.89 18.45
CA SER A 217 25.11 18.57 18.91
C SER A 217 25.99 19.13 17.79
N SER A 218 25.80 18.68 16.54
CA SER A 218 26.59 19.12 15.39
C SER A 218 26.02 20.34 14.64
N THR A 219 24.93 20.92 15.14
CA THR A 219 24.35 22.14 14.57
C THR A 219 25.18 23.34 15.05
N PRO A 220 25.90 24.06 14.17
CA PRO A 220 26.68 25.22 14.59
C PRO A 220 25.74 26.27 15.21
N GLU A 221 26.09 26.68 16.43
CA GLU A 221 25.43 27.74 17.16
C GLU A 221 25.42 29.02 16.30
N PRO A 222 24.26 29.68 16.11
CA PRO A 222 24.20 30.87 15.28
C PRO A 222 25.04 31.97 15.92
N GLU A 223 26.09 32.39 15.22
CA GLU A 223 26.94 33.52 15.61
C GLU A 223 26.05 34.72 15.97
N SER A 224 26.19 35.16 17.21
CA SER A 224 25.51 36.33 17.74
C SER A 224 25.94 37.58 16.96
N LEU A 225 25.06 38.06 16.08
CA LEU A 225 25.13 39.40 15.49
C LEU A 225 24.90 40.43 16.60
N GLY A 226 25.98 40.85 17.25
CA GLY A 226 25.87 41.88 18.27
C GLY A 226 27.16 42.18 19.00
N GLN A 227 28.14 42.77 18.30
CA GLN A 227 29.04 43.83 18.82
C GLN A 227 30.24 43.98 17.89
N SER A 228 30.22 45.01 17.04
CA SER A 228 31.42 45.70 16.53
C SER A 228 30.99 46.98 15.83
N ALA A 229 30.68 48.00 16.63
CA ALA A 229 30.65 49.38 16.18
C ALA A 229 31.53 50.17 17.14
N SER A 230 32.79 50.39 16.76
CA SER A 230 33.53 51.63 17.04
C SER A 230 34.96 51.56 16.51
N ALA A 231 35.43 52.73 16.08
CA ALA A 231 36.82 53.09 15.80
C ALA A 231 37.46 52.50 14.53
N ARG A 232 37.12 53.14 13.40
CA ARG A 232 37.93 53.17 12.20
C ARG A 232 38.67 54.52 12.20
N ASP A 233 39.96 54.53 12.48
CA ASP A 233 40.86 55.65 12.14
C ASP A 233 42.32 55.18 12.01
N ASN A 234 42.81 55.34 10.77
CA ASN A 234 44.12 55.80 10.28
C ASN A 234 45.45 55.44 11.00
N ASN A 235 46.34 54.73 10.29
CA ASN A 235 47.69 55.15 9.84
C ASN A 235 48.57 53.90 9.58
N TRP A 236 49.10 53.70 8.37
CA TRP A 236 50.37 54.21 7.81
C TRP A 236 51.65 53.55 8.38
N LEU A 237 52.35 52.88 7.45
CA LEU A 237 53.77 52.44 7.40
C LEU A 237 54.34 51.37 8.33
N GLY A 238 54.96 50.38 7.70
CA GLY A 238 56.39 50.11 7.91
C GLY A 238 56.80 48.64 8.05
N GLY A 239 57.61 48.15 7.10
CA GLY A 239 58.50 46.98 7.22
C GLY A 239 57.80 45.62 7.17
N GLY A 240 57.97 44.74 6.18
CA GLY A 240 59.25 44.28 5.65
C GLY A 240 59.85 43.27 6.62
N LEU A 241 59.68 41.96 6.36
CA LEU A 241 60.63 40.86 6.63
C LEU A 241 60.04 39.49 6.18
N ALA A 242 60.82 38.81 5.32
CA ALA A 242 60.97 37.38 5.05
C ALA A 242 59.74 36.45 4.79
N PRO A 243 59.71 35.71 3.66
CA PRO A 243 58.77 34.61 3.45
C PRO A 243 59.26 33.32 4.11
N GLU A 244 58.53 32.84 5.11
CA GLU A 244 58.68 31.50 5.68
C GLU A 244 58.09 30.47 4.71
N GLN A 245 58.96 29.58 4.20
CA GLN A 245 58.58 28.48 3.32
C GLN A 245 57.72 27.46 4.06
N VAL A 246 56.43 27.40 3.73
CA VAL A 246 55.58 26.26 4.10
C VAL A 246 55.57 25.27 2.95
N ALA A 247 56.11 24.07 3.22
CA ALA A 247 56.23 22.97 2.27
C ALA A 247 54.87 22.55 1.67
N PRO A 248 54.81 22.20 0.36
CA PRO A 248 53.57 21.74 -0.26
C PRO A 248 53.20 20.33 0.22
N LYS A 249 52.04 20.22 0.89
CA LYS A 249 51.38 18.94 1.18
C LYS A 249 51.01 18.25 -0.14
N ARG A 250 51.76 17.20 -0.49
CA ARG A 250 51.45 16.27 -1.59
C ARG A 250 50.01 15.73 -1.43
N SER A 251 49.18 16.02 -2.43
CA SER A 251 47.79 15.56 -2.50
C SER A 251 47.74 14.05 -2.76
N LYS A 252 47.03 13.31 -1.90
CA LYS A 252 46.78 11.87 -2.00
C LYS A 252 45.71 11.52 -3.05
N GLY A 253 45.52 12.37 -4.07
CA GLY A 253 44.40 12.29 -5.00
C GLY A 253 44.58 11.33 -6.17
N LEU A 254 45.77 10.74 -6.35
CA LEU A 254 46.08 10.00 -7.60
C LEU A 254 46.08 8.48 -7.48
N THR A 255 45.95 7.91 -6.28
CA THR A 255 45.89 6.44 -6.09
C THR A 255 44.51 5.85 -6.32
N PHE A 256 43.43 6.66 -6.33
CA PHE A 256 42.08 6.15 -6.54
C PHE A 256 41.77 5.85 -8.02
N LEU A 257 42.41 6.57 -8.95
CA LEU A 257 42.22 6.37 -10.40
C LEU A 257 42.85 5.07 -10.93
N LEU A 258 43.91 4.58 -10.27
CA LEU A 258 44.59 3.33 -10.66
C LEU A 258 43.78 2.07 -10.32
N TRP A 259 42.80 2.16 -9.41
CA TRP A 259 41.97 1.00 -9.03
C TRP A 259 40.79 0.75 -9.97
N LEU A 260 40.36 1.75 -10.76
CA LEU A 260 39.21 1.64 -11.67
C LEU A 260 39.54 1.00 -13.03
N ALA A 261 40.81 1.01 -13.44
CA ALA A 261 41.26 0.45 -14.72
C ALA A 261 40.91 -1.04 -14.93
N PRO A 262 41.12 -1.96 -13.97
CA PRO A 262 40.78 -3.37 -14.16
C PRO A 262 39.27 -3.63 -14.26
N VAL A 263 38.44 -2.83 -13.58
CA VAL A 263 36.98 -2.97 -13.61
C VAL A 263 36.43 -2.54 -14.97
N ALA A 264 36.91 -1.43 -15.52
CA ALA A 264 36.53 -0.98 -16.85
C ALA A 264 36.93 -1.99 -17.94
N LEU A 265 38.11 -2.61 -17.82
CA LEU A 265 38.58 -3.63 -18.76
C LEU A 265 37.68 -4.89 -18.72
N ALA A 266 37.25 -5.32 -17.54
CA ALA A 266 36.36 -6.48 -17.38
C ALA A 266 34.99 -6.25 -18.04
N VAL A 267 34.43 -5.05 -17.92
CA VAL A 267 33.13 -4.70 -18.56
C VAL A 267 33.24 -4.72 -20.08
N ILE A 268 34.38 -4.26 -20.64
CA ILE A 268 34.61 -4.26 -22.11
C ILE A 268 34.75 -5.70 -22.64
N VAL A 269 35.45 -6.57 -21.92
CA VAL A 269 35.58 -7.99 -22.32
C VAL A 269 34.23 -8.72 -22.25
N MET A 270 33.44 -8.47 -21.20
CA MET A 270 32.13 -9.09 -21.02
C MET A 270 31.14 -8.66 -22.13
N THR A 271 31.19 -7.39 -22.54
CA THR A 271 30.33 -6.87 -23.61
C THR A 271 30.75 -7.39 -24.99
N MET A 272 32.04 -7.60 -25.26
CA MET A 272 32.48 -8.23 -26.52
C MET A 272 32.11 -9.71 -26.62
N LEU A 273 32.12 -10.45 -25.51
CA LEU A 273 31.69 -11.85 -25.50
C LEU A 273 30.19 -11.98 -25.77
N GLN A 274 29.36 -11.13 -25.17
CA GLN A 274 27.91 -11.12 -25.41
C GLN A 274 27.54 -10.72 -26.85
N HIS A 275 28.37 -9.92 -27.52
CA HIS A 275 28.11 -9.53 -28.91
C HIS A 275 28.50 -10.60 -29.93
N ARG A 276 29.24 -11.64 -29.53
CA ARG A 276 29.72 -12.69 -30.44
C ARG A 276 28.73 -13.84 -30.60
N GLU A 277 27.89 -14.11 -29.60
CA GLU A 277 26.86 -15.18 -29.67
C GLU A 277 25.67 -14.82 -30.57
N SER A 278 25.44 -13.54 -30.85
CA SER A 278 24.26 -13.08 -31.61
C SER A 278 24.38 -13.19 -33.13
N GLN A 279 25.55 -13.56 -33.69
CA GLN A 279 25.74 -13.65 -35.16
C GLN A 279 25.70 -15.06 -35.74
N GLN A 280 25.44 -16.10 -34.95
CA GLN A 280 25.49 -17.50 -35.44
C GLN A 280 24.10 -18.15 -35.49
N SER A 281 23.16 -17.60 -36.27
CA SER A 281 22.01 -18.39 -36.75
C SER A 281 21.44 -17.84 -38.07
N SER A 282 21.80 -18.48 -39.18
CA SER A 282 21.12 -18.34 -40.47
C SER A 282 20.55 -19.71 -40.88
N PRO A 283 19.23 -19.86 -41.11
CA PRO A 283 18.66 -21.10 -41.61
C PRO A 283 18.66 -21.16 -43.15
N THR A 284 19.11 -22.30 -43.66
CA THR A 284 19.07 -22.72 -45.07
C THR A 284 17.62 -23.10 -45.49
N PRO A 285 17.17 -22.77 -46.71
CA PRO A 285 15.89 -23.25 -47.24
C PRO A 285 16.06 -24.58 -48.01
N THR A 286 15.19 -25.56 -47.75
CA THR A 286 15.07 -26.78 -48.58
C THR A 286 13.67 -26.84 -49.19
N VAL A 287 13.67 -27.01 -50.52
CA VAL A 287 12.54 -27.09 -51.46
C VAL A 287 12.25 -28.56 -51.81
N SER A 288 11.04 -28.82 -52.36
CA SER A 288 10.56 -30.02 -53.11
C SER A 288 9.97 -31.18 -52.29
N ALA A 289 8.93 -31.92 -52.70
CA ALA A 289 8.01 -31.95 -53.87
C ALA A 289 6.83 -32.90 -53.51
N LYS A 290 5.56 -32.60 -53.84
CA LYS A 290 4.72 -33.09 -54.96
C LYS A 290 4.35 -34.60 -54.98
N SER A 291 3.04 -34.89 -54.83
CA SER A 291 2.17 -35.87 -55.56
C SER A 291 0.79 -35.91 -54.86
N ALA A 292 -0.41 -35.70 -55.42
CA ALA A 292 -1.10 -36.00 -56.69
C ALA A 292 -1.95 -37.31 -56.69
N VAL A 293 -3.29 -37.13 -56.71
CA VAL A 293 -4.36 -37.89 -57.45
C VAL A 293 -4.98 -39.16 -56.77
N THR A 294 -6.23 -39.23 -56.25
CA THR A 294 -7.64 -39.28 -56.83
C THR A 294 -8.21 -40.74 -56.79
N PRO A 295 -9.54 -41.10 -56.85
CA PRO A 295 -10.82 -40.65 -56.25
C PRO A 295 -11.66 -41.82 -55.62
N GLU A 296 -13.01 -41.67 -55.57
CA GLU A 296 -14.11 -42.66 -55.36
C GLU A 296 -14.54 -42.85 -53.88
N LYS A 297 -15.81 -42.88 -53.46
CA LYS A 297 -17.11 -43.13 -54.11
C LYS A 297 -18.24 -42.73 -53.15
N ALA A 298 -19.32 -42.11 -53.66
CA ALA A 298 -20.63 -42.02 -52.98
C ALA A 298 -21.50 -43.25 -53.33
N PRO A 299 -22.57 -43.59 -52.58
CA PRO A 299 -23.87 -42.99 -52.92
C PRO A 299 -24.90 -42.81 -51.78
N ALA A 300 -25.83 -41.87 -52.00
CA ALA A 300 -27.30 -41.86 -51.82
C ALA A 300 -27.99 -42.50 -50.58
N THR A 301 -29.23 -42.18 -50.18
CA THR A 301 -30.21 -41.07 -50.26
C THR A 301 -31.46 -41.66 -49.57
N THR A 302 -32.10 -41.01 -48.59
CA THR A 302 -33.57 -41.15 -48.40
C THR A 302 -34.20 -39.95 -47.70
N LEU A 303 -35.22 -39.41 -48.36
CA LEU A 303 -36.23 -38.43 -47.93
C LEU A 303 -37.11 -39.04 -46.81
N THR A 304 -37.79 -38.35 -45.90
CA THR A 304 -39.01 -37.52 -46.07
C THR A 304 -39.54 -37.30 -44.63
N ASN A 305 -39.97 -36.11 -44.20
CA ASN A 305 -41.38 -35.82 -43.86
C ASN A 305 -41.61 -34.39 -43.34
N LEU A 306 -42.72 -33.83 -43.79
CA LEU A 306 -43.25 -32.50 -43.51
C LEU A 306 -44.02 -32.46 -42.18
N SER A 307 -43.96 -31.32 -41.48
CA SER A 307 -45.16 -30.72 -40.89
C SER A 307 -44.95 -29.23 -40.59
N SER A 308 -45.88 -28.47 -41.13
CA SER A 308 -46.07 -27.02 -41.10
C SER A 308 -46.74 -26.54 -39.81
N VAL A 309 -46.29 -25.43 -39.21
CA VAL A 309 -47.18 -24.47 -38.51
C VAL A 309 -46.67 -23.04 -38.68
N VAL A 310 -47.61 -22.21 -39.11
CA VAL A 310 -47.63 -20.76 -39.36
C VAL A 310 -47.40 -19.94 -38.09
N SER A 311 -46.61 -18.84 -38.15
CA SER A 311 -47.03 -17.50 -37.68
C SER A 311 -45.95 -16.40 -37.77
N ARG A 312 -46.24 -15.45 -38.67
CA ARG A 312 -46.15 -13.96 -38.59
C ARG A 312 -44.95 -13.27 -37.91
N LYS A 313 -44.21 -12.54 -38.76
CA LYS A 313 -43.39 -11.34 -38.45
C LYS A 313 -44.19 -10.25 -37.73
N PRO A 314 -43.50 -9.42 -36.93
CA PRO A 314 -43.53 -7.99 -37.23
C PRO A 314 -42.15 -7.33 -37.27
N VAL A 315 -42.01 -6.45 -38.27
CA VAL A 315 -40.96 -5.45 -38.48
C VAL A 315 -41.38 -4.20 -37.72
N LEU A 316 -40.56 -3.68 -36.81
CA LEU A 316 -40.68 -2.30 -36.33
C LEU A 316 -39.32 -1.62 -36.21
N LYS A 317 -39.34 -0.36 -36.68
CA LYS A 317 -38.25 0.58 -36.92
C LYS A 317 -37.72 1.18 -35.61
N PRO A 318 -36.44 1.57 -35.50
CA PRO A 318 -36.03 2.51 -34.46
C PRO A 318 -36.35 3.96 -34.88
N VAL A 319 -37.16 4.61 -34.05
CA VAL A 319 -37.43 6.04 -34.01
C VAL A 319 -36.14 6.79 -33.67
N SER A 320 -35.77 7.74 -34.54
CA SER A 320 -34.74 8.74 -34.29
C SER A 320 -35.36 9.94 -33.58
N THR A 321 -34.85 10.29 -32.40
CA THR A 321 -35.15 11.56 -31.74
C THR A 321 -34.09 12.61 -32.10
N ASN A 322 -34.60 13.61 -32.81
CA ASN A 322 -34.03 14.92 -33.12
C ASN A 322 -33.44 15.63 -31.89
N LEU A 323 -32.24 16.21 -32.02
CA LEU A 323 -31.82 17.44 -31.32
C LEU A 323 -30.86 18.25 -32.21
N LYS A 324 -31.48 19.08 -33.04
CA LYS A 324 -31.20 20.49 -33.38
C LYS A 324 -29.74 20.99 -33.33
N ALA A 325 -29.27 21.40 -34.51
CA ALA A 325 -28.08 22.21 -34.79
C ALA A 325 -28.16 23.65 -34.23
N PRO A 326 -27.09 24.45 -34.36
CA PRO A 326 -27.03 25.30 -35.56
C PRO A 326 -25.65 25.40 -36.27
N SER A 327 -25.76 25.53 -37.60
CA SER A 327 -25.01 26.37 -38.57
C SER A 327 -23.48 26.48 -38.44
N LYS A 328 -22.62 26.04 -39.38
CA LYS A 328 -22.52 26.22 -40.85
C LYS A 328 -22.08 27.63 -41.30
N ILE A 329 -20.78 27.79 -41.58
CA ILE A 329 -20.14 28.67 -42.58
C ILE A 329 -18.94 27.84 -43.09
N ALA A 330 -18.97 27.16 -44.24
CA ALA A 330 -18.90 27.62 -45.65
C ALA A 330 -17.53 28.17 -46.08
N GLY A 331 -16.96 27.59 -47.14
CA GLY A 331 -15.82 28.10 -47.92
C GLY A 331 -14.52 27.30 -47.73
N ASP A 332 -14.22 26.23 -48.48
CA ASP A 332 -13.91 26.09 -49.93
C ASP A 332 -12.39 26.10 -50.22
N SER A 333 -11.99 25.00 -50.87
CA SER A 333 -10.86 24.69 -51.76
C SER A 333 -9.60 25.57 -51.83
N GLY A 334 -8.44 24.91 -51.93
CA GLY A 334 -7.29 25.51 -52.61
C GLY A 334 -5.96 24.82 -52.34
N ALA A 335 -5.41 24.18 -53.37
CA ALA A 335 -4.11 23.54 -53.38
C ALA A 335 -2.93 24.55 -53.47
N GLN A 336 -1.72 23.99 -53.32
CA GLN A 336 -0.41 24.46 -53.79
C GLN A 336 0.40 25.46 -52.93
N ASN A 337 1.60 24.98 -52.57
CA ASN A 337 2.92 25.62 -52.60
C ASN A 337 3.01 27.13 -52.32
N ASN A 338 3.74 27.51 -51.28
CA ASN A 338 5.04 28.19 -51.46
C ASN A 338 5.77 28.44 -50.12
N ASP A 339 7.09 28.31 -50.24
CA ASP A 339 8.13 28.74 -49.31
C ASP A 339 8.10 30.26 -49.03
N LYS A 340 8.70 30.62 -47.88
CA LYS A 340 9.14 31.96 -47.44
C LYS A 340 8.03 32.98 -47.11
N ALA A 341 7.73 33.10 -45.80
CA ALA A 341 7.77 34.36 -45.04
C ALA A 341 7.05 34.22 -43.68
N VAL A 342 7.74 33.78 -42.62
CA VAL A 342 7.34 34.10 -41.23
C VAL A 342 8.59 34.24 -40.36
N ILE A 343 9.27 35.36 -40.53
CA ILE A 343 10.05 36.00 -39.45
C ILE A 343 9.38 37.38 -39.30
N VAL A 344 9.22 37.83 -38.05
CA VAL A 344 8.51 39.06 -37.61
C VAL A 344 7.02 38.85 -37.28
N ALA A 345 6.74 38.06 -36.23
CA ALA A 345 5.54 38.21 -35.38
C ALA A 345 5.67 37.50 -34.01
N ILE A 346 6.89 37.40 -33.44
CA ILE A 346 7.12 36.85 -32.09
C ILE A 346 7.75 37.92 -31.21
N THR A 347 7.06 39.04 -31.03
CA THR A 347 7.37 40.02 -29.98
C THR A 347 6.10 40.80 -29.69
N GLY A 348 5.47 40.50 -28.56
CA GLY A 348 4.33 41.29 -28.06
C GLY A 348 3.09 40.45 -27.80
N ASN A 349 3.11 39.66 -26.72
CA ASN A 349 2.00 39.44 -25.79
C ASN A 349 2.26 38.18 -24.97
N ARG A 350 3.17 38.30 -24.00
CA ARG A 350 3.28 37.36 -22.89
C ARG A 350 3.24 38.17 -21.60
N GLU A 351 2.07 38.73 -21.30
CA GLU A 351 1.74 39.13 -19.94
C GLU A 351 1.70 37.87 -19.09
N ALA A 352 2.79 37.66 -18.35
CA ALA A 352 2.91 36.62 -17.36
C ALA A 352 1.90 36.86 -16.24
N LYS A 353 0.72 36.25 -16.34
CA LYS A 353 -0.09 35.93 -15.16
C LYS A 353 0.69 34.90 -14.34
N LYS A 354 1.58 35.42 -13.46
CA LYS A 354 2.13 34.68 -12.32
C LYS A 354 0.93 34.24 -11.48
N ASN A 355 0.44 33.02 -11.71
CA ASN A 355 -0.34 32.32 -10.71
C ASN A 355 0.61 32.05 -9.54
N SER A 356 0.72 33.00 -8.61
CA SER A 356 1.31 32.76 -7.30
C SER A 356 0.46 31.70 -6.64
N VAL A 357 0.90 30.45 -6.72
CA VAL A 357 0.40 29.38 -5.88
C VAL A 357 0.65 29.85 -4.46
N THR A 358 -0.39 30.37 -3.80
CA THR A 358 -0.33 30.77 -2.40
C THR A 358 -0.02 29.52 -1.61
N SER A 359 1.23 29.40 -1.16
CA SER A 359 1.59 28.29 -0.30
C SER A 359 0.83 28.42 1.01
N HIS A 360 0.11 27.37 1.36
CA HIS A 360 -0.65 27.33 2.59
C HIS A 360 0.28 26.89 3.72
N ALA A 361 0.91 27.86 4.39
CA ALA A 361 1.64 27.60 5.63
C ALA A 361 0.68 26.99 6.67
N VAL A 362 1.09 25.88 7.29
CA VAL A 362 0.31 25.20 8.31
C VAL A 362 0.58 25.86 9.65
N SER A 363 -0.45 26.39 10.32
CA SER A 363 -0.27 26.98 11.65
C SER A 363 0.33 25.97 12.63
N ARG A 364 1.39 26.38 13.33
CA ARG A 364 2.05 25.54 14.34
C ARG A 364 1.09 25.26 15.50
N PRO A 365 0.85 23.99 15.88
CA PRO A 365 -0.08 23.68 16.95
C PRO A 365 0.50 24.03 18.32
N THR A 366 -0.29 24.71 19.15
CA THR A 366 0.00 24.94 20.58
C THR A 366 -0.60 23.84 21.44
N ARG A 367 -1.78 23.35 21.05
CA ARG A 367 -2.49 22.26 21.75
C ARG A 367 -2.06 20.90 21.22
N LEU A 368 -2.10 19.91 22.10
CA LEU A 368 -1.87 18.51 21.74
C LEU A 368 -2.93 18.07 20.70
N PRO A 369 -2.53 17.53 19.53
CA PRO A 369 -3.47 17.00 18.55
C PRO A 369 -4.29 15.83 19.11
N ASP A 370 -5.54 15.69 18.68
CA ASP A 370 -6.47 14.66 19.20
C ASP A 370 -6.08 13.23 18.81
N PHE A 371 -5.25 13.03 17.78
CA PHE A 371 -4.70 11.70 17.46
C PHE A 371 -3.73 11.17 18.52
N ILE A 372 -3.21 12.04 19.39
CA ILE A 372 -2.35 11.64 20.50
C ILE A 372 -3.25 11.39 21.72
N PRO A 373 -3.23 10.17 22.30
CA PRO A 373 -4.03 9.90 23.48
C PRO A 373 -3.58 10.80 24.63
N ARG A 374 -4.53 11.47 25.27
CA ARG A 374 -4.25 12.30 26.46
C ARG A 374 -3.92 11.45 27.69
N GLY A 375 -4.43 10.22 27.73
CA GLY A 375 -4.01 9.20 28.69
C GLY A 375 -2.67 8.59 28.29
N GLY A 376 -1.95 8.01 29.27
CA GLY A 376 -0.66 7.37 29.01
C GLY A 376 0.53 8.33 28.90
N LEU A 377 0.40 9.55 29.46
CA LEU A 377 1.54 10.44 29.65
C LEU A 377 2.54 9.80 30.62
N ASP A 378 3.77 9.64 30.17
CA ASP A 378 4.88 9.20 30.99
C ASP A 378 5.67 10.39 31.52
N LYS A 379 5.34 10.79 32.75
CA LYS A 379 5.98 11.92 33.43
C LYS A 379 7.48 11.68 33.66
N SER A 380 7.89 10.44 33.94
CA SER A 380 9.30 10.12 34.21
C SER A 380 10.20 10.38 33.00
N TYR A 381 9.66 10.16 31.80
CA TYR A 381 10.36 10.48 30.56
C TYR A 381 10.55 11.99 30.39
N SER A 382 9.51 12.79 30.66
CA SER A 382 9.58 14.25 30.57
C SER A 382 10.55 14.86 31.58
N ASP A 383 10.66 14.28 32.77
CA ASP A 383 11.61 14.71 33.80
C ASP A 383 13.06 14.49 33.36
N THR A 384 13.32 13.43 32.59
CA THR A 384 14.66 13.08 32.08
C THR A 384 15.00 13.77 30.76
N ASN A 385 13.99 14.18 29.97
CA ASN A 385 14.15 14.79 28.66
C ASN A 385 13.43 16.14 28.60
N PRO A 386 14.05 17.23 29.09
CA PRO A 386 13.42 18.55 29.13
C PRO A 386 12.86 18.99 27.77
N GLY A 387 11.60 19.43 27.76
CA GLY A 387 10.89 19.84 26.54
C GLY A 387 10.26 18.68 25.76
N TRP A 388 10.57 17.43 26.08
CA TRP A 388 9.92 16.26 25.48
C TRP A 388 8.83 15.70 26.40
N GLU A 389 7.70 15.36 25.80
CA GLU A 389 6.62 14.63 26.44
C GLU A 389 6.48 13.28 25.74
N ARG A 390 6.34 12.20 26.52
CA ARG A 390 6.08 10.86 25.99
C ARG A 390 4.66 10.42 26.32
N TYR A 391 3.91 10.00 25.31
CA TYR A 391 2.61 9.37 25.45
C TYR A 391 2.67 7.96 24.87
N THR A 392 2.24 6.96 25.62
CA THR A 392 2.25 5.56 25.17
C THR A 392 0.85 5.01 25.04
N SER A 393 0.57 4.36 23.92
CA SER A 393 -0.59 3.47 23.75
C SER A 393 -0.12 2.00 23.69
N SER A 394 -1.06 1.07 23.51
CA SER A 394 -0.75 -0.35 23.34
C SER A 394 0.06 -0.65 22.08
N GLU A 395 -0.03 0.20 21.04
CA GLU A 395 0.54 -0.08 19.71
C GLU A 395 1.55 0.97 19.26
N VAL A 396 1.52 2.17 19.84
CA VAL A 396 2.27 3.33 19.35
C VAL A 396 2.79 4.16 20.51
N GLU A 397 4.05 4.57 20.41
CA GLU A 397 4.67 5.59 21.25
C GLU A 397 4.68 6.93 20.51
N TYR A 398 4.21 7.98 21.18
CA TYR A 398 4.23 9.34 20.72
C TYR A 398 5.24 10.14 21.54
N ARG A 399 6.14 10.86 20.89
CA ARG A 399 7.02 11.83 21.54
C ARG A 399 6.74 13.21 20.98
N VAL A 400 6.47 14.16 21.85
CA VAL A 400 6.11 15.53 21.49
C VAL A 400 7.17 16.47 22.05
N TYR A 401 7.83 17.22 21.17
CA TYR A 401 8.77 18.25 21.59
C TYR A 401 8.08 19.61 21.62
N ARG A 402 8.12 20.26 22.78
CA ARG A 402 7.56 21.59 23.02
C ARG A 402 8.67 22.58 23.33
N GLU A 403 8.52 23.76 22.75
CA GLU A 403 9.34 24.91 23.09
C GLU A 403 8.44 26.14 23.20
N LYS A 404 8.47 26.83 24.35
CA LYS A 404 7.62 27.99 24.63
C LYS A 404 6.13 27.70 24.36
N GLU A 405 5.65 26.56 24.88
CA GLU A 405 4.28 26.04 24.71
C GLU A 405 3.87 25.68 23.27
N GLN A 406 4.76 25.86 22.29
CA GLN A 406 4.51 25.49 20.90
C GLN A 406 5.09 24.11 20.60
N ILE A 407 4.33 23.29 19.88
CA ILE A 407 4.83 21.99 19.43
C ILE A 407 5.76 22.22 18.23
N LYS A 408 7.04 21.88 18.39
CA LYS A 408 8.05 21.96 17.34
C LYS A 408 8.23 20.66 16.59
N ALA A 409 8.08 19.52 17.28
CA ALA A 409 8.14 18.22 16.63
C ALA A 409 7.19 17.21 17.26
N ILE A 410 6.72 16.27 16.45
CA ILE A 410 5.97 15.09 16.89
C ILE A 410 6.60 13.87 16.23
N GLN A 411 6.99 12.90 17.04
CA GLN A 411 7.48 11.60 16.59
C GLN A 411 6.46 10.54 16.97
N VAL A 412 6.16 9.65 16.02
CA VAL A 412 5.24 8.54 16.19
C VAL A 412 5.98 7.26 15.84
N ILE A 413 6.06 6.32 16.79
CA ILE A 413 6.85 5.09 16.68
C ILE A 413 5.93 3.90 16.93
N ALA A 414 5.86 2.94 16.01
CA ALA A 414 5.12 1.71 16.25
C ALA A 414 5.86 0.81 17.25
N LEU A 415 5.13 0.30 18.24
CA LEU A 415 5.59 -0.66 19.23
C LEU A 415 5.33 -2.10 18.76
N GLY A 416 6.09 -3.05 19.29
CA GLY A 416 5.84 -4.49 19.10
C GLY A 416 5.98 -4.99 17.66
N GLY A 417 6.66 -4.26 16.77
CA GLY A 417 6.81 -4.66 15.38
C GLY A 417 5.52 -4.53 14.56
N ILE A 418 4.52 -3.81 15.07
CA ILE A 418 3.34 -3.40 14.31
C ILE A 418 3.76 -2.33 13.28
N SER A 419 3.00 -2.19 12.19
CA SER A 419 3.22 -1.12 11.20
C SER A 419 2.17 -0.03 11.39
N ILE A 420 2.59 1.22 11.32
CA ILE A 420 1.69 2.37 11.29
C ILE A 420 0.87 2.30 9.99
N SER A 421 -0.46 2.27 10.10
CA SER A 421 -1.34 2.20 8.93
C SER A 421 -1.31 3.52 8.15
N ASN A 422 -1.40 3.44 6.82
CA ASN A 422 -1.51 4.65 5.99
C ASN A 422 -2.80 5.42 6.29
N VAL A 423 -3.85 4.74 6.75
CA VAL A 423 -5.12 5.37 7.17
C VAL A 423 -4.89 6.30 8.36
N PHE A 424 -4.14 5.84 9.37
CA PHE A 424 -3.75 6.65 10.52
C PHE A 424 -2.84 7.82 10.11
N LEU A 425 -1.85 7.57 9.25
CA LEU A 425 -1.00 8.65 8.75
C LEU A 425 -1.81 9.75 8.04
N ASN A 426 -2.76 9.37 7.21
CA ASN A 426 -3.64 10.32 6.51
C ASN A 426 -4.57 11.08 7.48
N SER A 427 -5.03 10.44 8.56
CA SER A 427 -5.84 11.13 9.57
C SER A 427 -5.03 12.15 10.36
N VAL A 428 -3.77 11.84 10.70
CA VAL A 428 -2.81 12.77 11.30
C VAL A 428 -2.64 13.99 10.40
N PHE A 429 -2.41 13.78 9.11
CA PHE A 429 -2.24 14.88 8.18
C PHE A 429 -3.49 15.72 7.97
N ARG A 430 -4.67 15.10 7.94
CA ARG A 430 -5.95 15.80 7.87
C ARG A 430 -6.20 16.68 9.10
N GLN A 431 -5.73 16.24 10.27
CA GLN A 431 -5.84 17.01 11.50
C GLN A 431 -4.86 18.19 11.54
N LEU A 432 -3.65 18.01 11.01
CA LEU A 432 -2.63 19.05 10.98
C LEU A 432 -2.85 20.07 9.86
N GLY A 433 -3.50 19.69 8.75
CA GLY A 433 -3.80 20.60 7.64
C GLY A 433 -4.84 20.04 6.67
N LYS A 434 -5.56 20.93 5.97
CA LYS A 434 -6.52 20.54 4.93
C LYS A 434 -5.77 20.37 3.61
N ASN A 435 -5.67 19.13 3.12
CA ASN A 435 -5.09 18.75 1.82
C ASN A 435 -3.57 18.88 1.72
N THR A 436 -2.91 17.85 2.22
CA THR A 436 -1.46 17.78 2.36
C THR A 436 -0.92 16.77 1.38
N LEU A 437 -0.20 17.27 0.37
CA LEU A 437 0.43 16.47 -0.67
C LEU A 437 1.90 16.32 -0.28
N PHE A 438 2.31 15.09 0.04
CA PHE A 438 3.70 14.80 0.42
C PHE A 438 4.61 14.97 -0.80
N THR A 439 5.61 15.83 -0.68
CA THR A 439 6.67 16.02 -1.66
C THR A 439 7.95 15.39 -1.13
N LEU A 440 8.46 14.38 -1.83
CA LEU A 440 9.68 13.66 -1.46
C LEU A 440 10.91 14.48 -1.85
N ASP A 441 11.75 14.81 -0.86
CA ASP A 441 12.99 15.57 -1.06
C ASP A 441 14.21 14.65 -1.15
N SER A 442 14.28 13.63 -0.30
CA SER A 442 15.40 12.69 -0.28
C SER A 442 14.99 11.29 0.15
N LEU A 443 15.74 10.30 -0.32
CA LEU A 443 15.59 8.90 0.03
C LEU A 443 16.94 8.34 0.44
N GLU A 444 17.04 7.79 1.64
CA GLU A 444 18.27 7.23 2.21
C GLU A 444 17.98 5.86 2.82
N SER A 445 18.92 4.91 2.73
CA SER A 445 18.82 3.61 3.40
C SER A 445 19.90 3.52 4.48
N LYS A 446 19.51 3.33 5.74
CA LYS A 446 20.42 3.28 6.89
C LYS A 446 19.92 2.26 7.91
N GLU A 447 20.82 1.39 8.40
CA GLU A 447 20.55 0.43 9.49
C GLU A 447 19.32 -0.46 9.28
N GLY A 448 19.09 -0.92 8.04
CA GLY A 448 17.92 -1.75 7.71
C GLY A 448 16.60 -0.97 7.63
N TYR A 449 16.66 0.36 7.60
CA TYR A 449 15.52 1.23 7.35
C TYR A 449 15.67 1.99 6.04
N ARG A 450 14.54 2.19 5.37
CA ARG A 450 14.40 3.14 4.26
C ARG A 450 13.81 4.44 4.81
N ILE A 451 14.63 5.48 4.84
CA ILE A 451 14.32 6.81 5.35
C ILE A 451 13.90 7.70 4.19
N GLU A 452 12.67 8.18 4.21
CA GLU A 452 12.12 9.09 3.21
C GLU A 452 11.93 10.47 3.85
N ARG A 453 12.64 11.49 3.39
CA ARG A 453 12.48 12.87 3.88
C ARG A 453 11.74 13.69 2.85
N GLY A 454 10.84 14.52 3.32
CA GLY A 454 10.10 15.43 2.46
C GLY A 454 9.42 16.52 3.25
N HIS A 455 8.52 17.23 2.57
CA HIS A 455 7.69 18.24 3.16
C HIS A 455 6.25 18.10 2.70
N ILE A 456 5.36 18.59 3.53
CA ILE A 456 3.91 18.53 3.34
C ILE A 456 3.35 19.94 3.05
N ALA A 457 3.93 20.92 3.71
CA ALA A 457 3.70 22.34 3.52
C ALA A 457 5.04 23.06 3.72
N ASP A 458 5.13 24.32 3.31
CA ASP A 458 6.37 25.11 3.36
C ASP A 458 7.08 25.08 4.72
N ASN A 459 6.30 25.01 5.80
CA ASN A 459 6.80 25.01 7.17
C ASN A 459 6.62 23.68 7.89
N LEU A 460 6.21 22.60 7.21
CA LEU A 460 6.02 21.28 7.81
C LEU A 460 6.84 20.22 7.07
N LYS A 461 7.93 19.81 7.68
CA LYS A 461 8.80 18.71 7.23
C LYS A 461 8.31 17.39 7.80
N VAL A 462 8.49 16.31 7.04
CA VAL A 462 8.20 14.96 7.47
C VAL A 462 9.33 14.01 7.11
N VAL A 463 9.61 13.07 8.02
CA VAL A 463 10.54 11.97 7.81
C VAL A 463 9.82 10.66 8.07
N TYR A 464 9.79 9.77 7.09
CA TYR A 464 9.26 8.41 7.22
C TYR A 464 10.40 7.42 7.43
N TYR A 465 10.24 6.55 8.40
CA TYR A 465 11.10 5.39 8.62
C TYR A 465 10.32 4.14 8.23
N ARG A 466 10.66 3.57 7.07
CA ARG A 466 10.09 2.31 6.60
C ARG A 466 11.07 1.18 6.84
N ASP A 467 10.57 -0.04 6.91
CA ASP A 467 11.43 -1.23 6.87
C ASP A 467 12.29 -1.27 5.59
N GLU A 468 13.34 -2.09 5.56
CA GLU A 468 14.26 -2.23 4.43
C GLU A 468 13.53 -2.50 3.11
N LYS A 469 12.40 -3.23 3.17
CA LYS A 469 11.55 -3.54 2.02
C LYS A 469 10.65 -2.39 1.59
N GLY A 470 10.61 -1.29 2.34
CA GLY A 470 9.76 -0.12 2.11
C GLY A 470 8.26 -0.37 2.31
N LYS A 471 7.86 -1.55 2.77
CA LYS A 471 6.46 -1.98 2.86
C LYS A 471 5.77 -1.47 4.12
N ARG A 472 6.49 -1.43 5.25
CA ARG A 472 5.90 -1.13 6.57
C ARG A 472 6.45 0.17 7.12
N LEU A 473 5.57 1.12 7.41
CA LEU A 473 5.92 2.34 8.14
C LEU A 473 6.14 2.00 9.61
N ARG A 474 7.35 2.25 10.12
CA ARG A 474 7.78 1.95 11.48
C ARG A 474 7.70 3.16 12.39
N ALA A 475 8.11 4.31 11.86
CA ALA A 475 7.98 5.58 12.55
C ALA A 475 7.82 6.71 11.54
N PHE A 476 7.29 7.83 12.00
CA PHE A 476 7.42 9.08 11.27
C PHE A 476 7.64 10.25 12.23
N VAL A 477 8.33 11.27 11.75
CA VAL A 477 8.65 12.49 12.50
C VAL A 477 8.11 13.67 11.71
N LEU A 478 7.41 14.56 12.41
CA LEU A 478 6.90 15.83 11.90
C LEU A 478 7.65 16.96 12.58
N THR A 479 8.09 17.94 11.81
CA THR A 479 8.85 19.09 12.33
C THR A 479 8.34 20.37 11.71
N TRP A 480 8.00 21.34 12.56
CA TRP A 480 7.65 22.70 12.15
C TRP A 480 8.90 23.56 12.13
N ASN A 481 9.23 24.13 10.97
CA ASN A 481 10.28 25.17 10.87
C ASN A 481 9.83 26.48 11.53
#